data_AF-A0AAW0QWX8-F1
#
_entry.id   AF-A0AAW0QWX8-F1
#
_cell.length_a   1.000
_cell.length_b   1.000
_cell.length_c   1.000
_cell.angle_alpha   90.00
_cell.angle_beta   90.00
_cell.angle_gamma   90.00
#
_symmetry.space_group_name_H-M   'P 1'
#
loop_
_entity.id
_entity.type
_entity.pdbx_description
1 polymer ?
#
loop_
_entity_poly.entity_id
_entity_poly.type
_entity_poly.pdbx_seq_one_letter_code
_entity_poly.pdbx_strand_id
1 'polypeptide(L)'
;TGPLYPCWSVSGHPGLKGSIRAMIFANTLCWSAETLVVARPSSPDSEQWQQQIMSEEESPARRLPRRRVAARAADQGSTTVISIEVPTSTTSKRAAAATPAAATGPLPSPMDSVPSTFSADSSSNCPAFIQSFLADSTFKSCYPFSMLLQGGSNGFFDAQKSLVSITQVLDASCKADVKMCTSWLNDLADKFQQSGNCGNELSSGNTVVTKAYQGLKAYQPLFSATCLKEPETQAYCYAEAATDTKDFSSVYLYYLPLNRSMPDASTPGCNWCNQQTMGIFQSATSNRKSSIAATYEGGSTVMNKACGAQYVNSTLPVATENAAIPMQQTPFLVLFSFMLMAFTHIFL
;
A
#
# COMPACT_ATOMS: atom_id res chain seq x y z
N THR A 1 18.22 41.54 -17.13
CA THR A 1 19.67 41.82 -17.01
C THR A 1 20.40 40.50 -17.21
N GLY A 2 21.03 40.33 -18.38
CA GLY A 2 21.46 39.05 -18.96
C GLY A 2 22.80 38.48 -18.47
N PRO A 3 23.51 37.60 -19.23
CA PRO A 3 23.22 37.16 -20.60
C PRO A 3 23.25 35.64 -20.88
N LEU A 4 22.53 35.26 -21.96
CA LEU A 4 22.68 34.06 -22.77
C LEU A 4 23.74 34.30 -23.85
N TYR A 5 24.67 33.36 -24.09
CA TYR A 5 25.43 33.23 -25.35
C TYR A 5 25.85 31.77 -25.62
N PRO A 6 26.14 31.40 -26.89
CA PRO A 6 25.77 30.11 -27.49
C PRO A 6 26.94 29.15 -27.74
N CYS A 7 26.61 27.88 -28.03
CA CYS A 7 27.53 26.88 -28.55
C CYS A 7 27.98 27.19 -29.98
N TRP A 8 29.30 27.19 -30.21
CA TRP A 8 29.90 27.07 -31.54
C TRP A 8 30.49 25.67 -31.72
N SER A 9 30.21 25.09 -32.88
CA SER A 9 30.78 23.85 -33.40
C SER A 9 31.95 24.20 -34.32
N VAL A 10 33.08 23.50 -34.20
CA VAL A 10 34.14 23.46 -35.23
C VAL A 10 34.65 22.03 -35.38
N SER A 11 34.43 21.49 -36.58
CA SER A 11 34.96 20.24 -37.11
C SER A 11 36.40 20.42 -37.64
N GLY A 12 37.26 19.41 -37.53
CA GLY A 12 38.55 19.37 -38.25
C GLY A 12 39.48 18.20 -37.92
N HIS A 13 39.52 17.19 -38.79
CA HIS A 13 40.57 16.16 -38.97
C HIS A 13 41.61 16.64 -40.03
N PRO A 14 42.69 15.92 -40.41
CA PRO A 14 43.68 15.09 -39.68
C PRO A 14 45.15 15.43 -40.09
N GLY A 15 46.20 14.90 -39.41
CA GLY A 15 47.57 14.92 -39.98
C GLY A 15 48.80 14.66 -39.08
N LEU A 16 49.28 13.41 -39.06
CA LEU A 16 50.68 12.92 -39.08
C LEU A 16 51.87 13.68 -38.41
N LYS A 17 52.53 13.04 -37.42
CA LYS A 17 53.95 12.53 -37.40
C LYS A 17 54.60 12.43 -36.00
N GLY A 18 55.03 11.21 -35.64
CA GLY A 18 56.37 10.83 -35.15
C GLY A 18 57.06 11.53 -33.96
N SER A 19 57.17 10.77 -32.86
CA SER A 19 58.36 10.50 -32.02
C SER A 19 59.07 11.57 -31.15
N ILE A 20 59.09 11.26 -29.85
CA ILE A 20 60.18 11.39 -28.84
C ILE A 20 60.20 12.62 -27.90
N ARG A 21 60.17 12.26 -26.59
CA ARG A 21 60.66 12.91 -25.36
C ARG A 21 59.76 13.89 -24.56
N ALA A 22 59.29 13.34 -23.44
CA ALA A 22 59.39 13.86 -22.07
C ALA A 22 58.93 15.30 -21.79
N MET A 23 57.72 15.43 -21.24
CA MET A 23 57.45 16.45 -20.22
C MET A 23 56.54 15.90 -19.12
N ILE A 24 57.06 16.03 -17.90
CA ILE A 24 56.36 15.93 -16.63
C ILE A 24 55.23 16.98 -16.64
N PHE A 25 53.98 16.56 -16.45
CA PHE A 25 52.91 17.47 -16.04
C PHE A 25 52.05 16.83 -14.95
N ALA A 26 51.77 17.67 -13.98
CA ALA A 26 51.13 17.38 -12.71
C ALA A 26 49.69 16.90 -12.87
N ASN A 27 49.28 16.08 -11.90
CA ASN A 27 47.90 15.76 -11.56
C ASN A 27 47.00 17.00 -11.61
N THR A 28 46.04 17.03 -12.53
CA THR A 28 44.77 17.72 -12.33
C THR A 28 43.69 16.95 -13.10
N LEU A 29 43.11 15.94 -12.45
CA LEU A 29 41.91 15.28 -12.94
C LEU A 29 40.73 16.25 -12.76
N CYS A 30 40.24 16.77 -13.88
CA CYS A 30 38.89 17.32 -13.97
C CYS A 30 37.94 16.12 -14.00
N TRP A 31 37.39 15.75 -12.84
CA TRP A 31 36.29 14.79 -12.77
C TRP A 31 35.01 15.53 -13.16
N SER A 32 34.50 15.27 -14.36
CA SER A 32 33.10 15.47 -14.67
C SER A 32 32.30 14.46 -13.84
N ALA A 33 31.54 14.95 -12.86
CA ALA A 33 30.59 14.15 -12.11
C ALA A 33 29.34 13.91 -12.96
N GLU A 34 29.39 12.93 -13.86
CA GLU A 34 28.17 12.23 -14.25
C GLU A 34 27.78 11.33 -13.09
N THR A 35 26.77 11.75 -12.33
CA THR A 35 26.09 10.88 -11.36
C THR A 35 25.47 9.72 -12.13
N LEU A 36 26.17 8.59 -12.11
CA LEU A 36 25.63 7.29 -12.47
C LEU A 36 24.54 6.98 -11.42
N VAL A 37 23.28 7.24 -11.77
CA VAL A 37 22.16 6.56 -11.13
C VAL A 37 22.38 5.08 -11.45
N VAL A 38 23.02 4.36 -10.53
CA VAL A 38 23.04 2.90 -10.58
C VAL A 38 21.61 2.48 -10.32
N ALA A 39 20.81 2.36 -11.38
CA ALA A 39 19.63 1.53 -11.38
C ALA A 39 20.12 0.14 -10.97
N ARG A 40 19.90 -0.20 -9.69
CA ARG A 40 20.28 -1.49 -9.16
C ARG A 40 19.31 -2.51 -9.75
N PRO A 41 19.78 -3.63 -10.30
CA PRO A 41 18.89 -4.63 -10.88
C PRO A 41 17.89 -5.10 -9.83
N SER A 42 16.60 -5.06 -10.17
CA SER A 42 15.52 -5.74 -9.46
C SER A 42 15.85 -7.24 -9.35
N SER A 43 15.54 -7.85 -8.19
CA SER A 43 15.65 -9.30 -8.05
C SER A 43 14.60 -9.98 -8.95
N PRO A 44 14.92 -11.11 -9.62
CA PRO A 44 13.96 -11.83 -10.47
C PRO A 44 12.62 -12.14 -9.77
N ASP A 45 12.65 -12.44 -8.46
CA ASP A 45 11.45 -12.74 -7.68
C ASP A 45 10.54 -11.52 -7.47
N SER A 46 11.11 -10.30 -7.45
CA SER A 46 10.37 -9.05 -7.27
C SER A 46 9.58 -8.66 -8.51
N GLU A 47 10.17 -8.86 -9.70
CA GLU A 47 9.50 -8.65 -10.97
C GLU A 47 8.45 -9.72 -11.19
N GLN A 48 8.73 -10.98 -10.82
CA GLN A 48 7.78 -12.07 -10.91
C GLN A 48 6.57 -11.86 -10.00
N TRP A 49 6.74 -11.28 -8.80
CA TRP A 49 5.63 -10.96 -7.91
C TRP A 49 4.80 -9.77 -8.37
N GLN A 50 5.46 -8.69 -8.81
CA GLN A 50 4.76 -7.56 -9.44
C GLN A 50 3.98 -8.05 -10.67
N GLN A 51 4.57 -8.93 -11.49
CA GLN A 51 3.91 -9.58 -12.62
C GLN A 51 2.81 -10.57 -12.19
N GLN A 52 2.93 -11.25 -11.05
CA GLN A 52 1.86 -12.13 -10.52
C GLN A 52 0.66 -11.33 -10.04
N ILE A 53 0.87 -10.22 -9.31
CA ILE A 53 -0.23 -9.30 -8.95
C ILE A 53 -0.90 -8.74 -10.21
N MET A 54 -0.10 -8.37 -11.22
CA MET A 54 -0.58 -7.85 -12.50
C MET A 54 -1.25 -8.93 -13.39
N SER A 55 -0.82 -10.20 -13.30
CA SER A 55 -1.40 -11.31 -14.11
C SER A 55 -2.61 -11.97 -13.44
N GLU A 56 -2.68 -12.01 -12.11
CA GLU A 56 -3.92 -12.27 -11.38
C GLU A 56 -4.96 -11.16 -11.61
N GLU A 57 -4.50 -9.95 -11.98
CA GLU A 57 -5.34 -8.80 -12.36
C GLU A 57 -5.94 -8.91 -13.77
N GLU A 58 -5.32 -9.65 -14.69
CA GLU A 58 -5.79 -9.82 -16.07
C GLU A 58 -6.59 -11.13 -16.30
N SER A 59 -6.58 -12.08 -15.36
CA SER A 59 -7.25 -13.37 -15.55
C SER A 59 -8.66 -13.43 -14.92
N PRO A 60 -9.75 -13.42 -15.72
CA PRO A 60 -11.08 -13.63 -15.16
C PRO A 60 -11.29 -15.13 -14.87
N ALA A 61 -11.74 -15.42 -13.65
CA ALA A 61 -12.37 -16.68 -13.25
C ALA A 61 -11.58 -17.98 -13.48
N ARG A 62 -10.71 -18.34 -12.52
CA ARG A 62 -10.40 -19.76 -12.30
C ARG A 62 -11.26 -20.32 -11.16
N ARG A 63 -12.36 -20.94 -11.57
CA ARG A 63 -13.19 -21.83 -10.75
C ARG A 63 -12.31 -22.85 -10.03
N LEU A 64 -12.55 -23.02 -8.74
CA LEU A 64 -12.04 -24.12 -7.92
C LEU A 64 -12.28 -25.48 -8.61
N PRO A 65 -11.25 -26.32 -8.80
CA PRO A 65 -11.42 -27.75 -8.88
C PRO A 65 -11.16 -28.35 -7.48
N ARG A 66 -12.28 -28.66 -6.84
CA ARG A 66 -12.54 -29.80 -5.95
C ARG A 66 -11.35 -30.76 -5.74
N ARG A 67 -10.90 -30.86 -4.48
CA ARG A 67 -10.05 -31.91 -3.90
C ARG A 67 -10.22 -33.27 -4.60
N ARG A 68 -9.11 -33.85 -5.07
CA ARG A 68 -8.87 -35.30 -4.98
C ARG A 68 -7.63 -35.52 -4.13
N VAL A 69 -7.88 -36.09 -2.95
CA VAL A 69 -6.86 -36.69 -2.10
C VAL A 69 -6.34 -37.94 -2.81
N ALA A 70 -5.03 -38.00 -3.05
CA ALA A 70 -4.32 -39.24 -3.34
C ALA A 70 -3.02 -39.21 -2.55
N ALA A 71 -2.98 -40.00 -1.49
CA ALA A 71 -1.80 -40.29 -0.71
C ALA A 71 -0.87 -41.23 -1.50
N ARG A 72 0.45 -41.01 -1.40
CA ARG A 72 1.48 -42.06 -1.40
C ARG A 72 2.76 -41.54 -0.77
N ALA A 73 3.45 -42.46 -0.09
CA ALA A 73 4.45 -42.26 0.94
C ALA A 73 5.89 -42.56 0.47
N ALA A 74 6.84 -42.18 1.34
CA ALA A 74 8.28 -42.51 1.40
C ALA A 74 9.15 -41.90 0.26
N ASP A 75 10.37 -41.41 0.47
CA ASP A 75 11.44 -41.92 1.35
C ASP A 75 12.56 -40.86 1.57
N GLN A 76 13.31 -41.04 2.68
CA GLN A 76 14.70 -40.64 3.05
C GLN A 76 15.42 -39.53 2.25
N GLY A 77 16.10 -38.53 2.84
CA GLY A 77 16.98 -38.52 4.00
C GLY A 77 18.37 -38.03 3.56
N SER A 78 18.81 -36.83 3.98
CA SER A 78 20.25 -36.49 4.08
C SER A 78 20.45 -35.22 4.89
N THR A 79 21.17 -35.37 5.99
CA THR A 79 21.59 -34.34 6.94
C THR A 79 22.93 -33.78 6.50
N THR A 80 23.03 -32.46 6.33
CA THR A 80 24.34 -31.79 6.20
C THR A 80 24.46 -30.71 7.27
N VAL A 81 25.35 -30.96 8.23
CA VAL A 81 25.77 -30.07 9.29
C VAL A 81 26.71 -29.01 8.70
N ILE A 82 26.47 -27.72 8.96
CA ILE A 82 27.44 -26.66 8.70
C ILE A 82 27.68 -25.91 10.00
N SER A 83 28.93 -25.98 10.47
CA SER A 83 29.42 -25.32 11.68
C SER A 83 29.51 -23.80 11.53
N ILE A 84 29.23 -23.15 12.65
CA ILE A 84 29.31 -21.71 12.93
C ILE A 84 30.77 -21.31 13.12
N GLU A 85 31.17 -20.19 12.50
CA GLU A 85 32.38 -19.45 12.86
C GLU A 85 32.04 -17.95 12.96
N VAL A 86 32.23 -17.38 14.16
CA VAL A 86 32.13 -15.95 14.49
C VAL A 86 33.53 -15.52 14.95
N PRO A 87 34.11 -14.44 14.38
CA PRO A 87 34.37 -13.29 15.24
C PRO A 87 34.22 -11.89 14.58
N THR A 88 33.61 -11.00 15.37
CA THR A 88 34.09 -9.66 15.74
C THR A 88 33.95 -8.48 14.77
N SER A 89 32.92 -7.68 15.09
CA SER A 89 32.82 -6.21 15.07
C SER A 89 33.97 -5.42 14.45
N THR A 90 33.69 -4.80 13.29
CA THR A 90 34.36 -3.58 12.85
C THR A 90 33.33 -2.45 12.77
N THR A 91 33.59 -1.40 13.55
CA THR A 91 32.82 -0.16 13.64
C THR A 91 32.81 0.55 12.29
N SER A 92 31.79 0.34 11.47
CA SER A 92 31.58 1.12 10.25
C SER A 92 30.91 2.44 10.62
N LYS A 93 31.70 3.52 10.60
CA LYS A 93 31.21 4.90 10.68
C LYS A 93 30.33 5.15 9.45
N ARG A 94 29.01 5.14 9.63
CA ARG A 94 28.04 5.44 8.57
C ARG A 94 28.17 6.93 8.22
N ALA A 95 28.49 7.19 6.97
CA ALA A 95 28.58 8.53 6.40
C ALA A 95 27.26 9.29 6.59
N ALA A 96 27.39 10.59 6.87
CA ALA A 96 26.28 11.52 7.04
C ALA A 96 25.32 11.48 5.84
N ALA A 97 24.03 11.58 6.15
CA ALA A 97 22.94 11.61 5.18
C ALA A 97 23.18 12.69 4.11
N ALA A 98 23.36 12.25 2.86
CA ALA A 98 23.18 13.13 1.72
C ALA A 98 21.67 13.37 1.57
N THR A 99 21.26 14.64 1.58
CA THR A 99 19.92 15.08 1.20
C THR A 99 19.59 14.49 -0.17
N PRO A 100 18.55 13.63 -0.31
CA PRO A 100 18.25 13.05 -1.61
C PRO A 100 17.76 14.16 -2.55
N ALA A 101 18.42 14.29 -3.70
CA ALA A 101 17.89 15.07 -4.81
C ALA A 101 16.51 14.53 -5.14
N ALA A 102 15.49 15.39 -5.11
CA ALA A 102 14.13 15.01 -5.40
C ALA A 102 14.07 14.42 -6.81
N ALA A 103 13.63 13.17 -6.94
CA ALA A 103 13.10 12.71 -8.21
C ALA A 103 11.87 13.59 -8.51
N THR A 104 11.96 14.44 -9.53
CA THR A 104 10.94 15.44 -9.92
C THR A 104 9.86 14.83 -10.82
N GLY A 105 9.53 13.54 -10.62
CA GLY A 105 8.44 12.89 -11.34
C GLY A 105 7.07 13.34 -10.79
N PRO A 106 6.01 13.37 -11.61
CA PRO A 106 4.66 13.58 -11.10
C PRO A 106 4.27 12.46 -10.14
N LEU A 107 3.52 12.79 -9.09
CA LEU A 107 2.94 11.79 -8.19
C LEU A 107 1.98 10.88 -8.97
N PRO A 108 1.97 9.56 -8.71
CA PRO A 108 1.09 8.63 -9.38
C PRO A 108 -0.38 8.91 -9.06
N SER A 109 -1.26 8.71 -10.05
CA SER A 109 -2.70 8.77 -9.82
C SER A 109 -3.25 7.36 -9.61
N PRO A 110 -4.21 7.17 -8.69
CA PRO A 110 -4.99 5.95 -8.66
C PRO A 110 -5.74 5.77 -9.98
N MET A 111 -5.85 4.52 -10.44
CA MET A 111 -6.68 4.15 -11.60
C MET A 111 -6.34 4.91 -12.90
N ASP A 112 -5.06 5.21 -13.14
CA ASP A 112 -4.55 5.89 -14.34
C ASP A 112 -4.70 5.09 -15.65
N SER A 113 -4.70 3.76 -15.57
CA SER A 113 -4.85 2.85 -16.73
C SER A 113 -6.27 2.32 -16.94
N VAL A 114 -7.20 2.66 -16.05
CA VAL A 114 -8.59 2.17 -16.09
C VAL A 114 -9.45 2.75 -17.24
N PRO A 115 -9.23 3.99 -17.75
CA PRO A 115 -10.06 4.54 -18.82
C PRO A 115 -10.08 3.71 -20.12
N SER A 116 -9.09 2.85 -20.38
CA SER A 116 -9.03 2.01 -21.59
C SER A 116 -9.68 0.62 -21.46
N THR A 117 -9.95 0.14 -20.24
CA THR A 117 -10.52 -1.19 -19.98
C THR A 117 -12.03 -1.15 -19.70
N PHE A 118 -12.55 0.01 -19.33
CA PHE A 118 -13.99 0.25 -19.21
C PHE A 118 -14.58 0.51 -20.60
N SER A 119 -14.91 -0.57 -21.32
CA SER A 119 -15.84 -0.45 -22.43
C SER A 119 -17.19 -0.02 -21.84
N ALA A 120 -17.55 1.24 -22.06
CA ALA A 120 -18.83 1.78 -21.64
C ALA A 120 -19.93 1.02 -22.39
N ASP A 121 -20.53 0.01 -21.76
CA ASP A 121 -21.90 -0.31 -22.10
C ASP A 121 -22.68 1.00 -21.93
N SER A 122 -23.30 1.46 -23.02
CA SER A 122 -23.96 2.77 -23.11
C SER A 122 -25.13 2.98 -22.14
N SER A 123 -25.42 1.97 -21.32
CA SER A 123 -26.42 1.98 -20.24
C SER A 123 -25.82 2.08 -18.81
N SER A 124 -24.49 2.02 -18.65
CA SER A 124 -23.84 2.07 -17.34
C SER A 124 -23.38 3.49 -16.99
N ASN A 125 -23.82 3.98 -15.82
CA ASN A 125 -23.32 5.24 -15.23
C ASN A 125 -22.02 5.06 -14.46
N CYS A 126 -21.56 3.82 -14.27
CA CYS A 126 -20.42 3.52 -13.43
C CYS A 126 -19.11 4.18 -13.90
N PRO A 127 -18.75 4.19 -15.20
CA PRO A 127 -17.54 4.87 -15.67
C PRO A 127 -17.57 6.36 -15.36
N ALA A 128 -18.72 7.02 -15.54
CA ALA A 128 -18.89 8.44 -15.26
C ALA A 128 -18.78 8.73 -13.76
N PHE A 129 -19.36 7.88 -12.91
CA PHE A 129 -19.23 7.98 -11.46
C PHE A 129 -17.77 7.84 -11.02
N ILE A 130 -17.04 6.84 -11.56
CA ILE A 130 -15.62 6.66 -11.26
C ILE A 130 -14.80 7.88 -11.66
N GLN A 131 -14.99 8.38 -12.88
CA GLN A 131 -14.30 9.59 -13.34
C GLN A 131 -14.62 10.81 -12.47
N SER A 132 -15.86 10.93 -11.99
CA SER A 132 -16.27 12.07 -11.16
C SER A 132 -15.48 12.16 -9.85
N PHE A 133 -15.32 11.05 -9.12
CA PHE A 133 -14.57 11.10 -7.86
C PHE A 133 -13.06 11.13 -8.09
N LEU A 134 -12.54 10.52 -9.17
CA LEU A 134 -11.12 10.63 -9.52
C LEU A 134 -10.74 12.10 -9.85
N ALA A 135 -11.69 12.87 -10.38
CA ALA A 135 -11.51 14.30 -10.65
C ALA A 135 -11.70 15.19 -9.40
N ASP A 136 -12.42 14.71 -8.38
CA ASP A 136 -12.80 15.44 -7.17
C ASP A 136 -11.56 15.89 -6.36
N SER A 137 -11.58 17.14 -5.89
CA SER A 137 -10.47 17.73 -5.13
C SER A 137 -10.28 17.07 -3.77
N THR A 138 -11.35 16.61 -3.13
CA THR A 138 -11.31 15.90 -1.84
C THR A 138 -10.59 14.57 -2.03
N PHE A 139 -10.97 13.79 -3.05
CA PHE A 139 -10.29 12.53 -3.37
C PHE A 139 -8.79 12.74 -3.62
N LYS A 140 -8.43 13.74 -4.43
CA LYS A 140 -7.03 14.10 -4.71
C LYS A 140 -6.28 14.53 -3.45
N SER A 141 -6.92 15.28 -2.56
CA SER A 141 -6.33 15.73 -1.28
C SER A 141 -6.14 14.59 -0.28
N CYS A 142 -7.05 13.61 -0.29
CA CYS A 142 -6.96 12.42 0.55
C CYS A 142 -5.91 11.43 0.08
N TYR A 143 -5.54 11.52 -1.21
CA TYR A 143 -4.50 10.76 -1.89
C TYR A 143 -4.42 9.30 -1.39
N PRO A 144 -5.50 8.50 -1.59
CA PRO A 144 -5.67 7.24 -0.92
C PRO A 144 -4.68 6.19 -1.41
N PHE A 145 -3.66 5.90 -0.60
CA PHE A 145 -2.67 4.85 -0.87
C PHE A 145 -3.31 3.47 -1.12
N SER A 146 -4.43 3.20 -0.45
CA SER A 146 -5.23 2.00 -0.67
C SER A 146 -5.73 1.84 -2.11
N MET A 147 -6.03 2.95 -2.80
CA MET A 147 -6.43 2.93 -4.21
C MET A 147 -5.23 2.81 -5.15
N LEU A 148 -4.06 3.36 -4.78
CA LEU A 148 -2.81 3.16 -5.53
C LEU A 148 -2.38 1.68 -5.52
N LEU A 149 -2.56 0.99 -4.38
CA LEU A 149 -2.24 -0.43 -4.22
C LEU A 149 -3.14 -1.38 -5.01
N GLN A 150 -4.40 -1.02 -5.28
CA GLN A 150 -5.39 -1.96 -5.82
C GLN A 150 -5.14 -2.41 -7.26
N GLY A 151 -4.26 -1.71 -7.97
CA GLY A 151 -4.00 -1.94 -9.38
C GLY A 151 -4.52 -0.80 -10.23
N GLY A 152 -3.93 -0.68 -11.43
CA GLY A 152 -4.23 0.39 -12.36
C GLY A 152 -3.55 1.73 -12.06
N SER A 153 -2.40 1.74 -11.38
CA SER A 153 -1.53 2.92 -11.28
C SER A 153 -0.13 2.56 -11.74
N ASN A 154 0.17 2.74 -13.03
CA ASN A 154 1.49 2.41 -13.59
C ASN A 154 2.59 3.22 -12.89
N GLY A 155 2.32 4.51 -12.64
CA GLY A 155 3.27 5.36 -11.92
C GLY A 155 3.55 4.88 -10.49
N PHE A 156 2.58 4.23 -9.83
CA PHE A 156 2.78 3.70 -8.49
C PHE A 156 3.69 2.49 -8.49
N PHE A 157 3.51 1.56 -9.44
CA PHE A 157 4.39 0.41 -9.59
C PHE A 157 5.82 0.82 -9.93
N ASP A 158 5.99 1.87 -10.73
CA ASP A 158 7.32 2.44 -10.97
C ASP A 158 7.89 3.13 -9.74
N ALA A 159 7.06 3.80 -8.94
CA ALA A 159 7.50 4.41 -7.68
C ALA A 159 8.00 3.36 -6.68
N GLN A 160 7.38 2.18 -6.61
CA GLN A 160 7.81 1.10 -5.72
C GLN A 160 9.23 0.59 -6.00
N LYS A 161 9.74 0.75 -7.22
CA LYS A 161 11.10 0.31 -7.60
C LYS A 161 12.21 1.18 -6.99
N SER A 162 11.86 2.28 -6.33
CA SER A 162 12.79 3.25 -5.78
C SER A 162 12.35 3.69 -4.39
N LEU A 163 13.24 3.53 -3.40
CA LEU A 163 12.98 3.96 -2.03
C LEU A 163 12.62 5.45 -1.95
N VAL A 164 13.30 6.29 -2.74
CA VAL A 164 13.03 7.73 -2.79
C VAL A 164 11.64 7.99 -3.36
N SER A 165 11.29 7.34 -4.48
CA SER A 165 10.03 7.58 -5.17
C SER A 165 8.84 7.09 -4.33
N ILE A 166 8.90 5.88 -3.74
CA ILE A 166 7.82 5.39 -2.88
C ILE A 166 7.68 6.22 -1.59
N THR A 167 8.79 6.74 -1.05
CA THR A 167 8.75 7.65 0.10
C THR A 167 8.02 8.95 -0.24
N GLN A 168 8.22 9.53 -1.44
CA GLN A 168 7.48 10.71 -1.87
C GLN A 168 5.97 10.45 -1.99
N VAL A 169 5.58 9.26 -2.47
CA VAL A 169 4.17 8.84 -2.53
C VAL A 169 3.58 8.73 -1.12
N LEU A 170 4.32 8.15 -0.19
CA LEU A 170 3.90 8.02 1.21
C LEU A 170 3.81 9.38 1.89
N ASP A 171 4.78 10.27 1.68
CA ASP A 171 4.75 11.65 2.20
C ASP A 171 3.55 12.44 1.69
N ALA A 172 3.12 12.21 0.44
CA ALA A 172 1.90 12.81 -0.08
C ALA A 172 0.64 12.21 0.57
N SER A 173 0.60 10.88 0.72
CA SER A 173 -0.55 10.16 1.32
C SER A 173 -0.74 10.54 2.79
N CYS A 174 0.36 10.55 3.56
CA CYS A 174 0.35 10.70 5.01
C CYS A 174 0.13 12.15 5.50
N LYS A 175 -0.01 13.12 4.59
CA LYS A 175 -0.39 14.50 4.91
C LYS A 175 -1.90 14.69 5.08
N ALA A 176 -2.71 13.74 4.62
CA ALA A 176 -4.16 13.88 4.64
C ALA A 176 -4.73 13.85 6.06
N ASP A 177 -5.86 14.54 6.28
CA ASP A 177 -6.66 14.36 7.48
C ASP A 177 -7.35 12.99 7.41
N VAL A 178 -6.77 12.01 8.10
CA VAL A 178 -7.25 10.63 8.07
C VAL A 178 -8.71 10.50 8.51
N LYS A 179 -9.21 11.31 9.44
CA LYS A 179 -10.60 11.19 9.93
C LYS A 179 -11.57 11.71 8.88
N MET A 180 -11.30 12.90 8.36
CA MET A 180 -12.12 13.51 7.29
C MET A 180 -12.14 12.62 6.05
N CYS A 181 -10.96 12.19 5.60
CA CYS A 181 -10.83 11.34 4.42
C CYS A 181 -11.44 9.95 4.61
N THR A 182 -11.30 9.35 5.80
CA THR A 182 -11.98 8.08 6.10
C THR A 182 -13.49 8.22 6.03
N SER A 183 -14.06 9.28 6.58
CA SER A 183 -15.51 9.51 6.51
C SER A 183 -15.96 9.67 5.05
N TRP A 184 -15.30 10.58 4.32
CA TRP A 184 -15.68 10.90 2.94
C TRP A 184 -15.51 9.71 1.99
N LEU A 185 -14.43 8.94 2.11
CA LEU A 185 -14.20 7.75 1.28
C LEU A 185 -15.17 6.60 1.63
N ASN A 186 -15.63 6.50 2.88
CA ASN A 186 -16.70 5.57 3.24
C ASN A 186 -18.04 6.00 2.64
N ASP A 187 -18.39 7.29 2.72
CA ASP A 187 -19.61 7.80 2.10
C ASP A 187 -19.59 7.62 0.57
N LEU A 188 -18.42 7.81 -0.06
CA LEU A 188 -18.22 7.51 -1.47
C LEU A 188 -18.40 6.02 -1.78
N ALA A 189 -17.86 5.15 -0.93
CA ALA A 189 -18.02 3.70 -1.08
C ALA A 189 -19.48 3.26 -0.95
N ASP A 190 -20.27 3.89 -0.08
CA ASP A 190 -21.70 3.63 0.05
C ASP A 190 -22.49 4.09 -1.19
N LYS A 191 -22.10 5.23 -1.78
CA LYS A 191 -22.63 5.68 -3.09
C LYS A 191 -22.26 4.72 -4.22
N PHE A 192 -21.09 4.10 -4.15
CA PHE A 192 -20.61 3.12 -5.13
C PHE A 192 -21.59 1.94 -5.29
N GLN A 193 -22.22 1.52 -4.19
CA GLN A 193 -23.17 0.39 -4.16
C GLN A 193 -24.54 0.71 -4.76
N GLN A 194 -24.84 1.99 -5.03
CA GLN A 194 -26.12 2.39 -5.59
C GLN A 194 -26.22 1.96 -7.05
N SER A 195 -27.36 1.41 -7.46
CA SER A 195 -27.61 0.95 -8.84
C SER A 195 -27.48 2.07 -9.87
N GLY A 196 -27.74 3.33 -9.48
CA GLY A 196 -27.54 4.51 -10.32
C GLY A 196 -26.07 4.88 -10.58
N ASN A 197 -25.12 4.27 -9.84
CA ASN A 197 -23.69 4.46 -9.98
C ASN A 197 -23.04 3.17 -10.49
N CYS A 198 -22.47 2.35 -9.60
CA CYS A 198 -21.74 1.12 -9.93
C CYS A 198 -22.32 -0.12 -9.24
N GLY A 199 -23.50 -0.03 -8.64
CA GLY A 199 -24.08 -1.12 -7.85
C GLY A 199 -24.30 -2.40 -8.66
N ASN A 200 -24.70 -2.27 -9.92
CA ASN A 200 -24.94 -3.42 -10.81
C ASN A 200 -23.63 -4.13 -11.13
N GLU A 201 -22.60 -3.38 -11.49
CA GLU A 201 -21.25 -3.89 -11.80
C GLU A 201 -20.59 -4.50 -10.57
N LEU A 202 -20.80 -3.89 -9.40
CA LEU A 202 -20.31 -4.41 -8.12
C LEU A 202 -21.00 -5.72 -7.76
N SER A 203 -22.32 -5.82 -7.91
CA SER A 203 -23.06 -7.06 -7.68
C SER A 203 -22.71 -8.16 -8.68
N SER A 204 -22.31 -7.78 -9.90
CA SER A 204 -21.86 -8.71 -10.95
C SER A 204 -20.39 -9.12 -10.79
N GLY A 205 -19.68 -8.59 -9.79
CA GLY A 205 -18.28 -8.91 -9.53
C GLY A 205 -17.31 -8.36 -10.56
N ASN A 206 -17.62 -7.22 -11.20
CA ASN A 206 -16.66 -6.55 -12.09
C ASN A 206 -15.38 -6.23 -11.30
N THR A 207 -14.24 -6.72 -11.80
CA THR A 207 -12.96 -6.69 -11.07
C THR A 207 -12.50 -5.26 -10.77
N VAL A 208 -12.60 -4.35 -11.73
CA VAL A 208 -12.16 -2.94 -11.56
C VAL A 208 -13.02 -2.25 -10.50
N VAL A 209 -14.33 -2.41 -10.59
CA VAL A 209 -15.31 -1.87 -9.65
C VAL A 209 -15.11 -2.44 -8.25
N THR A 210 -14.95 -3.76 -8.15
CA THR A 210 -14.73 -4.45 -6.87
C THR A 210 -13.45 -3.95 -6.22
N LYS A 211 -12.37 -3.80 -7.00
CA LYS A 211 -11.09 -3.26 -6.54
C LYS A 211 -11.21 -1.81 -6.06
N ALA A 212 -11.87 -0.95 -6.84
CA ALA A 212 -12.11 0.43 -6.44
C ALA A 212 -12.89 0.51 -5.12
N TYR A 213 -14.01 -0.21 -5.03
CA TYR A 213 -14.82 -0.28 -3.81
C TYR A 213 -14.00 -0.75 -2.59
N GLN A 214 -13.24 -1.83 -2.73
CA GLN A 214 -12.37 -2.34 -1.66
C GLN A 214 -11.27 -1.32 -1.27
N GLY A 215 -10.67 -0.64 -2.24
CA GLY A 215 -9.65 0.39 -2.00
C GLY A 215 -10.21 1.57 -1.20
N LEU A 216 -11.45 1.99 -1.50
CA LEU A 216 -12.14 3.03 -0.73
C LEU A 216 -12.39 2.59 0.73
N LYS A 217 -12.92 1.38 0.95
CA LYS A 217 -13.21 0.86 2.30
C LYS A 217 -11.94 0.57 3.12
N ALA A 218 -10.84 0.23 2.45
CA ALA A 218 -9.57 -0.09 3.11
C ALA A 218 -8.71 1.13 3.44
N TYR A 219 -9.16 2.36 3.15
CA TYR A 219 -8.38 3.57 3.33
C TYR A 219 -7.81 3.70 4.74
N GLN A 220 -8.64 3.65 5.78
CA GLN A 220 -8.20 3.89 7.15
C GLN A 220 -7.12 2.91 7.65
N PRO A 221 -7.32 1.58 7.57
CA PRO A 221 -6.30 0.64 8.03
C PRO A 221 -5.01 0.78 7.22
N LEU A 222 -5.10 1.01 5.90
CA LEU A 222 -3.90 1.16 5.08
C LEU A 222 -3.18 2.47 5.30
N PHE A 223 -3.89 3.59 5.41
CA PHE A 223 -3.29 4.87 5.80
C PHE A 223 -2.50 4.70 7.10
N SER A 224 -3.12 4.08 8.10
CA SER A 224 -2.47 3.90 9.41
C SER A 224 -1.21 3.05 9.29
N ALA A 225 -1.26 1.95 8.52
CA ALA A 225 -0.13 1.04 8.35
C ALA A 225 0.98 1.60 7.45
N THR A 226 0.65 2.30 6.37
CA THR A 226 1.65 2.81 5.42
C THR A 226 2.31 4.08 5.91
N CYS A 227 1.63 4.82 6.79
CA CYS A 227 2.20 5.98 7.49
C CYS A 227 3.01 5.61 8.75
N LEU A 228 3.12 4.32 9.09
CA LEU A 228 4.06 3.87 10.12
C LEU A 228 5.50 4.17 9.68
N LYS A 229 6.24 4.80 10.59
CA LYS A 229 7.68 5.01 10.46
C LYS A 229 8.38 4.28 11.59
N GLU A 230 9.48 3.60 11.24
CA GLU A 230 10.34 2.96 12.23
C GLU A 230 10.95 4.03 13.16
N PRO A 231 10.83 3.90 14.50
CA PRO A 231 11.31 4.91 15.44
C PRO A 231 12.78 5.29 15.27
N GLU A 232 13.67 4.34 14.97
CA GLU A 232 15.10 4.61 14.89
C GLU A 232 15.52 5.26 13.57
N THR A 233 15.03 4.74 12.44
CA THR A 233 15.46 5.19 11.10
C THR A 233 14.57 6.29 10.54
N GLN A 234 13.37 6.47 11.10
CA GLN A 234 12.30 7.31 10.56
C GLN A 234 11.89 6.97 9.12
N ALA A 235 12.29 5.80 8.62
CA ALA A 235 11.88 5.29 7.33
C ALA A 235 10.45 4.74 7.41
N TYR A 236 9.67 4.90 6.35
CA TYR A 236 8.35 4.27 6.29
C TYR A 236 8.49 2.75 6.21
N CYS A 237 7.75 2.04 7.06
CA CYS A 237 7.74 0.58 7.09
C CYS A 237 7.34 -0.02 5.73
N TYR A 238 6.36 0.59 5.05
CA TYR A 238 5.98 0.17 3.71
C TYR A 238 7.11 0.34 2.70
N ALA A 239 7.84 1.47 2.77
CA ALA A 239 8.91 1.77 1.82
C ALA A 239 10.06 0.77 1.95
N GLU A 240 10.42 0.41 3.19
CA GLU A 240 11.41 -0.63 3.46
C GLU A 240 10.93 -1.99 2.94
N ALA A 241 9.69 -2.40 3.23
CA ALA A 241 9.13 -3.65 2.73
C ALA A 241 9.09 -3.71 1.19
N ALA A 242 8.62 -2.63 0.54
CA ALA A 242 8.47 -2.56 -0.91
C ALA A 242 9.79 -2.53 -1.68
N THR A 243 10.89 -2.17 -1.01
CA THR A 243 12.21 -2.03 -1.64
C THR A 243 13.24 -3.02 -1.10
N ASP A 244 12.83 -3.97 -0.25
CA ASP A 244 13.72 -5.01 0.26
C ASP A 244 14.02 -6.03 -0.83
N THR A 245 15.19 -5.89 -1.47
CA THR A 245 15.62 -6.77 -2.55
C THR A 245 15.95 -8.20 -2.09
N LYS A 246 15.99 -8.49 -0.78
CA LYS A 246 16.25 -9.82 -0.25
C LYS A 246 14.96 -10.59 0.04
N ASP A 247 13.94 -9.92 0.55
CA ASP A 247 12.65 -10.53 0.85
C ASP A 247 11.50 -9.52 0.74
N PHE A 248 10.64 -9.73 -0.26
CA PHE A 248 9.45 -8.91 -0.49
C PHE A 248 8.20 -9.44 0.23
N SER A 249 8.30 -10.55 0.99
CA SER A 249 7.16 -11.18 1.66
C SER A 249 6.42 -10.24 2.61
N SER A 250 7.14 -9.30 3.23
CA SER A 250 6.57 -8.30 4.12
C SER A 250 5.54 -7.39 3.44
N VAL A 251 5.62 -7.22 2.12
CA VAL A 251 4.67 -6.39 1.36
C VAL A 251 3.26 -6.99 1.36
N TYR A 252 3.09 -8.32 1.46
CA TYR A 252 1.75 -8.95 1.47
C TYR A 252 0.88 -8.50 2.63
N LEU A 253 1.47 -8.07 3.73
CA LEU A 253 0.73 -7.53 4.87
C LEU A 253 -0.16 -6.37 4.41
N TYR A 254 0.35 -5.49 3.55
CA TYR A 254 -0.37 -4.32 3.06
C TYR A 254 -1.44 -4.63 2.01
N TYR A 255 -1.58 -5.90 1.62
CA TYR A 255 -2.69 -6.36 0.77
C TYR A 255 -3.80 -7.05 1.56
N LEU A 256 -3.58 -7.37 2.85
CA LEU A 256 -4.61 -7.95 3.72
C LEU A 256 -5.88 -7.08 3.79
N PRO A 257 -5.80 -5.75 4.01
CA PRO A 257 -7.00 -4.92 4.06
C PRO A 257 -7.74 -4.80 2.72
N LEU A 258 -7.08 -5.18 1.62
CA LEU A 258 -7.64 -5.22 0.27
C LEU A 258 -8.27 -6.57 -0.08
N ASN A 259 -8.57 -7.39 0.94
CA ASN A 259 -9.12 -8.73 0.79
C ASN A 259 -8.22 -9.71 0.01
N ARG A 260 -6.89 -9.52 0.05
CA ARG A 260 -5.93 -10.48 -0.51
C ARG A 260 -5.20 -11.15 0.63
N SER A 261 -5.25 -12.46 0.68
CA SER A 261 -4.56 -13.23 1.71
C SER A 261 -3.07 -13.31 1.41
N MET A 262 -2.28 -13.38 2.47
CA MET A 262 -0.85 -13.66 2.36
C MET A 262 -0.65 -15.13 1.95
N PRO A 263 0.26 -15.44 1.01
CA PRO A 263 0.59 -16.83 0.69
C PRO A 263 1.19 -17.57 1.90
N ASP A 264 0.78 -18.82 2.12
CA ASP A 264 1.25 -19.64 3.26
C ASP A 264 2.76 -19.94 3.27
N ALA A 265 3.40 -19.82 2.10
CA ALA A 265 4.83 -20.03 1.90
C ALA A 265 5.67 -18.75 2.10
N SER A 266 5.02 -17.60 2.35
CA SER A 266 5.72 -16.33 2.56
C SER A 266 6.58 -16.38 3.83
N THR A 267 7.74 -15.73 3.79
CA THR A 267 8.70 -15.71 4.91
C THR A 267 8.98 -14.27 5.37
N PRO A 268 7.95 -13.51 5.80
CA PRO A 268 8.09 -12.10 6.13
C PRO A 268 9.10 -11.85 7.25
N GLY A 269 9.73 -10.67 7.22
CA GLY A 269 10.68 -10.25 8.24
C GLY A 269 10.06 -10.16 9.64
N CYS A 270 10.83 -10.51 10.67
CA CYS A 270 10.41 -10.45 12.07
C CYS A 270 10.95 -9.16 12.71
N ASN A 271 10.41 -8.02 12.29
CA ASN A 271 10.81 -6.69 12.74
C ASN A 271 9.63 -5.88 13.32
N TRP A 272 9.96 -4.76 13.95
CA TRP A 272 8.99 -3.84 14.55
C TRP A 272 7.90 -3.43 13.56
N CYS A 273 8.28 -3.06 12.33
CA CYS A 273 7.36 -2.64 11.27
C CYS A 273 6.25 -3.66 11.01
N ASN A 274 6.60 -4.93 10.85
CA ASN A 274 5.63 -5.99 10.58
C ASN A 274 4.75 -6.29 11.80
N GLN A 275 5.32 -6.21 13.02
CA GLN A 275 4.54 -6.40 14.25
C GLN A 275 3.50 -5.28 14.44
N GLN A 276 3.90 -4.02 14.26
CA GLN A 276 3.01 -2.86 14.38
C GLN A 276 1.95 -2.83 13.28
N THR A 277 2.34 -3.14 12.04
CA THR A 277 1.40 -3.25 10.90
C THR A 277 0.30 -4.26 11.21
N MET A 278 0.68 -5.44 11.73
CA MET A 278 -0.31 -6.44 12.15
C MET A 278 -1.14 -6.01 13.36
N GLY A 279 -0.59 -5.23 14.29
CA GLY A 279 -1.35 -4.65 15.40
C GLY A 279 -2.44 -3.66 14.93
N ILE A 280 -2.12 -2.82 13.94
CA ILE A 280 -3.09 -1.91 13.30
C ILE A 280 -4.21 -2.72 12.64
N PHE A 281 -3.85 -3.73 11.87
CA PHE A 281 -4.84 -4.56 11.18
C PHE A 281 -5.70 -5.37 12.14
N GLN A 282 -5.13 -5.89 13.22
CA GLN A 282 -5.87 -6.56 14.29
C GLN A 282 -6.95 -5.64 14.85
N SER A 283 -6.56 -4.41 15.21
CA SER A 283 -7.48 -3.42 15.77
C SER A 283 -8.61 -3.07 14.80
N ALA A 284 -8.27 -2.97 13.50
CA ALA A 284 -9.23 -2.68 12.44
C ALA A 284 -10.26 -3.80 12.22
N THR A 285 -9.97 -5.04 12.64
CA THR A 285 -10.95 -6.14 12.55
C THR A 285 -12.13 -5.98 13.50
N SER A 286 -12.07 -5.08 14.52
CA SER A 286 -13.21 -4.74 15.37
C SER A 286 -14.46 -4.39 14.55
N ASN A 287 -14.27 -3.72 13.40
CA ASN A 287 -15.29 -3.59 12.38
C ASN A 287 -15.32 -4.86 11.50
N ARG A 288 -16.24 -5.78 11.80
CA ARG A 288 -16.42 -7.04 11.06
C ARG A 288 -16.90 -6.88 9.62
N LYS A 289 -17.36 -5.69 9.22
CA LYS A 289 -17.71 -5.38 7.82
C LYS A 289 -16.49 -4.99 6.98
N SER A 290 -15.32 -4.80 7.60
CA SER A 290 -14.08 -4.50 6.89
C SER A 290 -13.46 -5.78 6.30
N SER A 291 -12.93 -5.71 5.08
CA SER A 291 -12.29 -6.84 4.40
C SER A 291 -11.13 -7.46 5.21
N ILE A 292 -10.43 -6.66 6.03
CA ILE A 292 -9.36 -7.15 6.88
C ILE A 292 -9.82 -8.22 7.88
N ALA A 293 -11.09 -8.19 8.31
CA ALA A 293 -11.63 -9.21 9.21
C ALA A 293 -11.62 -10.62 8.59
N ALA A 294 -11.66 -10.72 7.25
CA ALA A 294 -11.62 -12.00 6.54
C ALA A 294 -10.20 -12.52 6.31
N THR A 295 -9.20 -11.64 6.25
CA THR A 295 -7.81 -12.00 5.87
C THR A 295 -6.83 -11.97 7.04
N TYR A 296 -7.19 -11.32 8.16
CA TYR A 296 -6.28 -11.12 9.29
C TYR A 296 -5.81 -12.42 9.94
N GLU A 297 -6.72 -13.35 10.24
CA GLU A 297 -6.37 -14.60 10.93
C GLU A 297 -5.36 -15.43 10.12
N GLY A 298 -5.56 -15.52 8.80
CA GLY A 298 -4.62 -16.16 7.88
C GLY A 298 -3.26 -15.47 7.89
N GLY A 299 -3.22 -14.14 7.76
CA GLY A 299 -1.98 -13.36 7.87
C GLY A 299 -1.27 -13.53 9.20
N SER A 300 -2.01 -13.56 10.32
CA SER A 300 -1.46 -13.77 11.66
C SER A 300 -0.85 -15.16 11.82
N THR A 301 -1.43 -16.16 11.15
CA THR A 301 -0.92 -17.53 11.15
C THR A 301 0.41 -17.61 10.41
N VAL A 302 0.51 -16.98 9.23
CA VAL A 302 1.77 -16.92 8.46
C VAL A 302 2.86 -16.21 9.27
N MET A 303 2.55 -15.06 9.88
CA MET A 303 3.48 -14.32 10.73
C MET A 303 3.96 -15.13 11.94
N ASN A 304 3.04 -15.77 12.67
CA ASN A 304 3.40 -16.58 13.84
C ASN A 304 4.16 -17.86 13.47
N LYS A 305 3.93 -18.41 12.28
CA LYS A 305 4.72 -19.54 11.77
C LYS A 305 6.15 -19.13 11.41
N ALA A 306 6.32 -17.94 10.80
CA ALA A 306 7.63 -17.45 10.38
C ALA A 306 8.47 -16.88 11.55
N CYS A 307 7.82 -16.16 12.47
CA CYS A 307 8.49 -15.36 13.51
C CYS A 307 8.39 -15.93 14.93
N GLY A 308 7.73 -17.08 15.08
CA GLY A 308 7.51 -17.74 16.36
C GLY A 308 6.11 -17.52 16.92
N ALA A 309 5.70 -18.43 17.80
CA ALA A 309 4.37 -18.41 18.39
C ALA A 309 4.10 -17.09 19.11
N GLN A 310 2.89 -16.54 18.93
CA GLN A 310 2.44 -15.30 19.56
C GLN A 310 3.26 -14.05 19.19
N TYR A 311 4.00 -14.07 18.08
CA TYR A 311 4.67 -12.88 17.55
C TYR A 311 3.66 -11.74 17.28
N VAL A 312 2.50 -12.09 16.73
CA VAL A 312 1.33 -11.21 16.56
C VAL A 312 0.08 -11.86 17.15
N ASN A 313 -0.85 -11.03 17.63
CA ASN A 313 -2.08 -11.50 18.24
C ASN A 313 -3.01 -12.13 17.18
N SER A 314 -3.26 -13.44 17.26
CA SER A 314 -4.14 -14.14 16.31
C SER A 314 -5.63 -14.01 16.65
N THR A 315 -6.00 -13.36 17.76
CA THR A 315 -7.38 -13.21 18.21
C THR A 315 -7.96 -11.89 17.73
N LEU A 316 -9.19 -11.93 17.22
CA LEU A 316 -9.93 -10.73 16.85
C LEU A 316 -10.46 -10.00 18.10
N PRO A 317 -10.37 -8.66 18.18
CA PRO A 317 -10.96 -7.89 19.26
C PRO A 317 -12.49 -7.97 19.20
N VAL A 318 -13.16 -7.61 20.30
CA VAL A 318 -14.63 -7.56 20.36
C VAL A 318 -15.18 -6.74 19.20
N ALA A 319 -16.23 -7.25 18.55
CA ALA A 319 -16.86 -6.57 17.43
C ALA A 319 -17.52 -5.28 17.92
N THR A 320 -17.27 -4.18 17.20
CA THR A 320 -18.06 -2.97 17.34
C THR A 320 -19.30 -3.12 16.47
N GLU A 321 -20.42 -3.51 17.08
CA GLU A 321 -21.69 -3.27 16.41
C GLU A 321 -21.90 -1.76 16.43
N ASN A 322 -22.06 -1.14 15.25
CA ASN A 322 -22.74 0.14 15.19
C ASN A 322 -24.11 -0.12 15.81
N ALA A 323 -24.26 0.15 17.10
CA ALA A 323 -25.54 0.09 17.76
C ALA A 323 -26.47 0.96 16.92
N ALA A 324 -27.39 0.32 16.20
CA ALA A 324 -28.61 1.00 15.83
C ALA A 324 -29.14 1.48 17.18
N ILE A 325 -29.09 2.78 17.43
CA ILE A 325 -29.76 3.37 18.57
C ILE A 325 -31.21 2.89 18.41
N PRO A 326 -31.73 1.98 19.26
CA PRO A 326 -33.15 1.78 19.26
C PRO A 326 -33.71 3.16 19.55
N MET A 327 -34.51 3.68 18.63
CA MET A 327 -35.27 4.92 18.78
C MET A 327 -36.03 4.79 20.09
N GLN A 328 -35.42 5.25 21.18
CA GLN A 328 -35.93 5.13 22.52
C GLN A 328 -37.06 6.14 22.56
N GLN A 329 -38.27 5.63 22.31
CA GLN A 329 -39.49 6.40 22.37
C GLN A 329 -39.47 7.19 23.67
N THR A 330 -39.49 8.51 23.52
CA THR A 330 -39.57 9.47 24.60
C THR A 330 -40.80 9.14 25.46
N PRO A 331 -40.68 8.98 26.78
CA PRO A 331 -41.84 8.77 27.64
C PRO A 331 -42.46 10.14 27.93
N PHE A 332 -43.18 10.70 26.94
CA PHE A 332 -44.00 11.91 27.10
C PHE A 332 -45.20 11.71 28.05
N LEU A 333 -45.38 10.52 28.64
CA LEU A 333 -46.52 10.17 29.49
C LEU A 333 -46.29 10.39 31.00
N VAL A 334 -45.09 10.73 31.46
CA VAL A 334 -44.83 10.91 32.90
C VAL A 334 -45.14 12.34 33.38
N LEU A 335 -45.23 13.33 32.48
CA LEU A 335 -45.54 14.71 32.83
C LEU A 335 -47.03 14.98 33.05
N PHE A 336 -47.94 14.11 32.61
CA PHE A 336 -49.39 14.30 32.82
C PHE A 336 -49.86 13.87 34.22
N SER A 337 -49.09 13.03 34.93
CA SER A 337 -49.46 12.58 36.28
C SER A 337 -49.13 13.59 37.39
N PHE A 338 -48.25 14.56 37.14
CA PHE A 338 -47.93 15.61 38.13
C PHE A 338 -48.92 16.81 38.09
N MET A 339 -49.64 17.03 36.98
CA MET A 339 -50.64 18.10 36.88
C MET A 339 -51.97 17.76 37.59
N LEU A 340 -52.30 16.47 37.76
CA LEU A 340 -53.55 16.05 38.42
C LEU A 340 -53.47 16.02 39.95
N MET A 341 -52.27 15.93 40.55
CA MET A 341 -52.11 16.01 42.02
C MET A 341 -51.93 17.44 42.55
N ALA A 342 -51.64 18.42 41.68
CA ALA A 342 -51.55 19.82 42.07
C ALA A 342 -52.93 20.51 42.18
N PHE A 343 -53.96 20.00 41.47
CA PHE A 343 -55.31 20.58 41.51
C PHE A 343 -56.13 20.20 42.75
N THR A 344 -55.75 19.16 43.49
CA THR A 344 -56.47 18.72 44.70
C THR A 344 -56.00 19.39 46.00
N HIS A 345 -54.95 20.22 45.96
CA HIS A 345 -54.46 20.97 47.13
C HIS A 345 -54.76 22.49 47.08
N ILE A 346 -55.53 22.96 46.11
CA ILE A 346 -55.97 24.36 46.00
C ILE A 346 -57.46 24.56 46.39
N PHE A 347 -58.20 23.47 46.62
CA PHE A 347 -59.59 23.51 47.08
C PHE A 347 -59.83 22.65 48.34
N LEU A 348 -59.11 22.95 49.42
CA LEU A 348 -59.54 22.64 50.78
C LEU A 348 -59.04 23.69 51.76
#